data_AF-Q7X0K1-F1
#
_entry.id   AF-Q7X0K1-F1
#
_cell.length_a   1.000
_cell.length_b   1.000
_cell.length_c   1.000
_cell.angle_alpha   90.00
_cell.angle_beta   90.00
_cell.angle_gamma   90.00
#
_symmetry.space_group_name_H-M   'P 1'
#
loop_
_entity.id
_entity.type
_entity.pdbx_description
1 polymer ?
#
loop_
_entity_poly.entity_id
_entity_poly.type
_entity_poly.pdbx_seq_one_letter_code
_entity_poly.pdbx_strand_id
1 'polypeptide(L)'
;DAEYDLFMQELIALEEQYPEFKTKDSPSQRVGGQPLDAFQKVEHRIPMLSLANAFHEGDLRDFDRRVRQEVGDDVAYVCELKIDGLAVSVRYENGYFVQGATRGDGTD
;
A
#
# COMPACT_ATOMS: atom_id res chain seq x y z
N ASP A 1 -12.39 -19.26 8.41
CA ASP A 1 -13.68 -19.84 7.97
C ASP A 1 -13.38 -21.26 7.54
N ALA A 2 -14.25 -22.22 7.81
CA ALA A 2 -13.91 -23.64 7.77
C ALA A 2 -13.41 -24.11 6.39
N GLU A 3 -13.97 -23.56 5.30
CA GLU A 3 -13.53 -23.88 3.93
C GLU A 3 -12.13 -23.34 3.63
N TYR A 4 -11.84 -22.10 4.04
CA TYR A 4 -10.51 -21.51 3.90
C TYR A 4 -9.46 -22.33 4.66
N ASP A 5 -9.80 -22.75 5.88
CA ASP A 5 -8.89 -23.52 6.74
C ASP A 5 -8.61 -24.91 6.14
N LEU A 6 -9.62 -25.56 5.54
CA LEU A 6 -9.47 -26.83 4.83
C LEU A 6 -8.53 -26.71 3.63
N PHE A 7 -8.75 -25.75 2.74
CA PHE A 7 -7.91 -25.56 1.56
C PHE A 7 -6.49 -25.11 1.92
N MET A 8 -6.32 -24.34 2.99
CA MET A 8 -5.00 -23.96 3.49
C MET A 8 -4.22 -25.19 3.98
N GLN A 9 -4.87 -26.11 4.70
CA GLN A 9 -4.24 -27.34 5.17
C GLN A 9 -3.86 -28.27 4.01
N GLU A 10 -4.74 -28.40 3.02
CA GLU A 10 -4.45 -29.18 1.81
C GLU A 10 -3.25 -28.62 1.04
N LEU A 11 -3.19 -27.29 0.86
CA LEU A 11 -2.07 -26.61 0.22
C LEU A 11 -0.75 -26.86 0.98
N ILE A 12 -0.77 -26.72 2.31
CA ILE A 12 0.42 -26.95 3.14
C ILE A 12 0.91 -28.40 2.98
N ALA A 13 0.00 -29.38 3.04
CA ALA A 13 0.37 -30.79 2.87
C ALA A 13 0.99 -31.08 1.49
N LEU A 14 0.46 -30.46 0.43
CA LEU A 14 1.01 -30.58 -0.92
C LEU A 14 2.40 -29.93 -1.06
N GLU A 15 2.61 -28.76 -0.46
CA GLU A 15 3.91 -28.08 -0.49
C GLU A 15 4.98 -28.79 0.36
N GLU A 16 4.57 -29.50 1.42
CA GLU A 16 5.47 -30.37 2.19
C GLU A 16 5.86 -31.63 1.40
N GLN A 17 4.91 -32.20 0.65
CA GLN A 17 5.14 -33.38 -0.19
C GLN A 17 5.96 -33.05 -1.44
N TYR A 18 5.75 -31.87 -2.03
CA TYR A 18 6.42 -31.41 -3.25
C TYR A 18 7.03 -30.01 -3.08
N PRO A 19 8.16 -29.89 -2.36
CA PRO A 19 8.78 -28.59 -2.04
C PRO A 19 9.17 -27.77 -3.27
N GLU A 20 9.40 -28.40 -4.42
CA GLU A 20 9.76 -27.75 -5.68
C GLU A 20 8.65 -26.88 -6.28
N PHE A 21 7.38 -27.11 -5.92
CA PHE A 21 6.24 -26.31 -6.39
C PHE A 21 5.89 -25.15 -5.46
N LYS A 22 6.60 -25.02 -4.34
CA LYS A 22 6.37 -23.96 -3.37
C LYS A 22 6.80 -22.60 -3.93
N THR A 23 5.84 -21.71 -4.16
CA THR A 23 6.11 -20.36 -4.68
C THR A 23 6.26 -19.34 -3.56
N LYS A 24 6.98 -18.24 -3.84
CA LYS A 24 7.26 -17.17 -2.86
C LYS A 24 6.01 -16.40 -2.42
N ASP A 25 4.99 -16.35 -3.27
CA ASP A 25 3.73 -15.65 -3.07
C ASP A 25 2.62 -16.55 -2.51
N SER A 26 2.93 -17.84 -2.27
CA SER A 26 1.97 -18.78 -1.70
C SER A 26 1.37 -18.26 -0.39
N PRO A 27 0.05 -18.40 -0.18
CA PRO A 27 -0.61 -18.02 1.07
C PRO A 27 0.03 -18.64 2.32
N SER A 28 0.62 -19.84 2.19
CA SER A 28 1.32 -20.53 3.29
C SER A 28 2.59 -19.78 3.77
N GLN A 29 3.12 -18.88 2.94
CA GLN A 29 4.36 -18.13 3.21
C GLN A 29 4.13 -16.79 3.93
N ARG A 30 2.87 -16.43 4.20
CA ARG A 30 2.53 -15.13 4.81
C ARG A 30 2.79 -15.05 6.31
N VAL A 31 2.99 -16.18 6.99
CA VAL A 31 3.27 -16.20 8.43
C VAL A 31 4.73 -15.82 8.65
N GLY A 32 4.95 -14.73 9.39
CA GLY A 32 6.27 -14.09 9.55
C GLY A 32 7.38 -15.08 9.92
N GLY A 33 8.48 -15.01 9.17
CA GLY A 33 9.69 -15.79 9.41
C GLY A 33 10.52 -15.24 10.56
N GLN A 34 11.85 -15.36 10.46
CA GLN A 34 12.74 -14.82 11.48
C GLN A 34 12.64 -13.28 11.54
N PRO A 35 12.67 -12.69 12.76
CA PRO A 35 12.79 -11.24 12.92
C PRO A 35 14.01 -10.72 12.17
N LEU A 36 13.86 -9.57 11.53
CA LEU A 36 14.98 -8.87 10.92
C LEU A 36 15.77 -8.13 12.00
N ASP A 37 17.10 -8.11 11.87
CA ASP A 37 17.97 -7.33 12.77
C ASP A 37 17.70 -5.82 12.66
N ALA A 38 17.39 -5.34 11.45
CA ALA A 38 17.05 -3.95 11.17
C ALA A 38 16.28 -3.79 9.85
N PHE A 39 15.57 -2.67 9.70
CA PHE A 39 15.00 -2.24 8.43
C PHE A 39 16.04 -1.52 7.57
N GLN A 40 16.05 -1.81 6.27
CA GLN A 40 16.83 -1.05 5.30
C GLN A 40 16.05 0.18 4.85
N LYS A 41 16.77 1.27 4.57
CA LYS A 41 16.17 2.45 3.93
C LYS A 41 15.73 2.13 2.51
N VAL A 42 14.63 2.76 2.09
CA VAL A 42 14.08 2.61 0.74
C VAL A 42 13.90 3.99 0.14
N GLU A 43 14.69 4.29 -0.88
CA GLU A 43 14.52 5.49 -1.69
C GLU A 43 13.25 5.37 -2.56
N HIS A 44 12.38 6.36 -2.46
CA HIS A 44 11.13 6.41 -3.23
C HIS A 44 11.41 6.95 -4.63
N ARG A 45 11.32 6.09 -5.65
CA ARG A 45 11.49 6.48 -7.08
C ARG A 45 10.57 7.63 -7.50
N ILE A 46 9.40 7.74 -6.90
CA ILE A 46 8.46 8.85 -7.05
C ILE A 46 8.20 9.39 -5.64
N PRO A 47 8.48 10.68 -5.37
CA PRO A 47 8.27 11.25 -4.05
C PRO A 47 6.82 11.10 -3.56
N MET A 48 6.64 10.71 -2.30
CA MET A 48 5.33 10.65 -1.65
C MET A 48 4.95 12.03 -1.10
N LEU A 49 4.21 12.79 -1.89
CA LEU A 49 3.75 14.14 -1.55
C LEU A 49 2.87 14.16 -0.30
N SER A 50 2.97 15.25 0.48
CA SER A 50 1.99 15.58 1.52
C SER A 50 0.82 16.37 0.94
N LEU A 51 -0.32 16.32 1.61
CA LEU A 51 -1.47 17.16 1.32
C LEU A 51 -1.48 18.39 2.22
N ALA A 52 -1.86 19.53 1.66
CA ALA A 52 -2.18 20.71 2.44
C ALA A 52 -3.47 20.48 3.25
N ASN A 53 -3.56 21.11 4.42
CA ASN A 53 -4.73 21.00 5.28
C ASN A 53 -5.74 22.11 4.98
N ALA A 54 -7.02 21.79 5.16
CA ALA A 54 -8.13 22.73 5.22
C ALA A 54 -8.91 22.41 6.50
N PHE A 55 -9.14 23.41 7.34
CA PHE A 55 -9.79 23.21 8.64
C PHE A 55 -11.23 23.72 8.63
N HIS A 56 -11.57 24.61 7.70
CA HIS A 56 -12.86 25.29 7.66
C HIS A 56 -13.43 25.22 6.22
N GLU A 57 -14.74 25.42 6.09
CA GLU A 57 -15.42 25.41 4.79
C GLU A 57 -14.83 26.45 3.81
N GLY A 58 -14.44 27.62 4.32
CA GLY A 58 -13.80 28.68 3.53
C GLY A 58 -12.51 28.22 2.85
N ASP A 59 -11.69 27.44 3.54
CA ASP A 59 -10.41 26.92 3.00
C ASP A 59 -10.65 26.01 1.79
N LEU A 60 -11.70 25.19 1.85
CA LEU A 60 -12.10 24.30 0.75
C LEU A 60 -12.66 25.10 -0.43
N ARG A 61 -13.46 26.13 -0.18
CA ARG A 61 -13.96 27.03 -1.25
C ARG A 61 -12.83 27.80 -1.92
N ASP A 62 -11.84 28.24 -1.15
CA ASP A 62 -10.65 28.90 -1.68
C ASP A 62 -9.75 27.95 -2.48
N PHE A 63 -9.64 26.69 -2.05
CA PHE A 63 -9.00 25.64 -2.83
C PHE A 63 -9.72 25.40 -4.17
N ASP A 64 -11.04 25.22 -4.16
CA ASP A 64 -11.86 25.05 -5.37
C ASP A 64 -11.71 26.24 -6.33
N ARG A 65 -11.75 27.48 -5.79
CA ARG A 65 -11.53 28.69 -6.58
C ARG A 65 -10.17 28.66 -7.31
N ARG A 66 -9.09 28.30 -6.61
CA ARG A 66 -7.74 28.24 -7.21
C ARG A 66 -7.67 27.15 -8.28
N VAL A 67 -8.28 25.98 -8.04
CA VAL A 67 -8.31 24.90 -9.04
C VAL A 67 -9.01 25.39 -10.31
N ARG A 68 -10.21 25.98 -10.19
CA ARG A 68 -10.97 26.46 -11.37
C ARG A 68 -10.28 27.59 -12.13
N GLN A 69 -9.52 28.44 -11.45
CA GLN A 69 -8.70 29.46 -12.10
C GLN A 69 -7.64 28.86 -13.02
N GLU A 70 -7.07 27.71 -12.65
CA GLU A 70 -6.00 27.05 -13.41
C GLU A 70 -6.53 26.12 -14.51
N VAL A 71 -7.65 25.42 -14.27
CA VAL A 71 -8.12 24.34 -15.17
C VAL A 71 -9.50 24.60 -15.80
N GLY A 72 -10.22 25.65 -15.40
CA GLY A 72 -11.57 25.97 -15.86
C GLY A 72 -12.68 25.44 -14.94
N ASP A 73 -13.94 25.65 -15.33
CA ASP A 73 -15.11 25.41 -14.47
C ASP A 73 -15.62 23.95 -14.45
N ASP A 74 -15.21 23.11 -15.40
CA ASP A 74 -15.62 21.70 -15.48
C ASP A 74 -14.68 20.80 -14.66
N VAL A 75 -14.86 20.83 -13.33
CA VAL A 75 -14.02 20.12 -12.36
C VAL A 75 -14.87 19.16 -11.52
N ALA A 76 -14.39 17.93 -11.38
CA ALA A 76 -14.93 16.94 -10.46
C ALA A 76 -13.89 16.57 -9.41
N TYR A 77 -14.34 16.37 -8.17
CA TYR A 77 -13.50 15.94 -7.06
C TYR A 77 -13.81 14.51 -6.66
N VAL A 78 -12.76 13.73 -6.42
CA VAL A 78 -12.85 12.46 -5.70
C VAL A 78 -12.61 12.74 -4.22
N CYS A 79 -13.59 12.41 -3.39
CA CYS A 79 -13.53 12.64 -1.95
C CYS A 79 -13.29 11.31 -1.23
N GLU A 80 -12.16 11.20 -0.53
CA GLU A 80 -11.78 10.03 0.24
C GLU A 80 -11.64 10.39 1.73
N LEU A 81 -11.93 9.42 2.61
CA LEU A 81 -11.69 9.59 4.03
C LEU A 81 -10.18 9.55 4.30
N LYS A 82 -9.69 10.54 5.05
CA LYS A 82 -8.30 10.52 5.53
C LYS A 82 -8.16 9.48 6.64
N ILE A 83 -7.59 8.33 6.31
CA ILE A 83 -7.27 7.29 7.29
C ILE A 83 -6.12 7.76 8.18
N ASP A 84 -6.32 7.70 9.50
CA ASP A 84 -5.29 8.04 10.48
C ASP A 84 -4.45 6.81 10.81
N GLY A 85 -3.37 6.63 10.04
CA GLY A 85 -2.48 5.49 10.15
C GLY A 85 -1.10 5.79 9.58
N LEU A 86 -0.34 4.73 9.27
CA LEU A 86 0.97 4.86 8.65
C LEU A 86 0.85 4.83 7.13
N ALA A 87 1.36 5.87 6.46
CA ALA A 87 1.48 5.87 5.00
C ALA A 87 2.54 4.85 4.56
N VAL A 88 2.18 4.02 3.59
CA VAL A 88 3.02 2.95 3.04
C VAL A 88 3.05 3.00 1.52
N SER A 89 4.13 2.52 0.94
CA SER A 89 4.30 2.25 -0.49
C SER A 89 4.47 0.76 -0.70
N VAL A 90 3.79 0.22 -1.71
CA VAL A 90 3.78 -1.21 -2.03
C VAL A 90 4.13 -1.38 -3.50
N ARG A 91 5.29 -1.99 -3.79
CA ARG A 91 5.78 -2.22 -5.15
C ARG A 91 5.47 -3.64 -5.59
N TYR A 92 4.87 -3.74 -6.77
CA TYR A 92 4.65 -4.99 -7.49
C TYR A 92 5.44 -4.98 -8.80
N GLU A 93 6.01 -6.13 -9.17
CA GLU A 93 6.66 -6.35 -10.45
C GLU A 93 6.08 -7.62 -11.07
N ASN A 94 5.58 -7.53 -12.30
CA ASN A 94 4.90 -8.63 -13.00
C ASN A 94 3.77 -9.28 -12.19
N GLY A 95 3.04 -8.50 -11.39
CA GLY A 95 1.95 -8.97 -10.54
C GLY A 95 2.39 -9.54 -9.18
N TYR A 96 3.70 -9.65 -8.92
CA TYR A 96 4.23 -10.15 -7.65
C TYR A 96 4.64 -9.03 -6.72
N PHE A 97 4.31 -9.15 -5.45
CA PHE A 97 4.77 -8.22 -4.41
C PHE A 97 6.29 -8.37 -4.22
N VAL A 98 7.03 -7.27 -4.34
CA VAL A 98 8.50 -7.27 -4.23
C VAL A 98 9.05 -6.38 -3.12
N GLN A 99 8.32 -5.35 -2.69
CA GLN A 99 8.80 -4.43 -1.65
C GLN A 99 7.65 -3.66 -1.00
N GLY A 100 7.64 -3.60 0.33
CA GLY A 100 6.85 -2.66 1.11
C GLY A 100 7.77 -1.66 1.80
N ALA A 101 7.42 -0.38 1.80
CA ALA A 101 8.18 0.68 2.45
C ALA A 101 7.25 1.62 3.22
N THR A 102 7.74 2.19 4.31
CA THR A 102 7.04 3.30 4.98
C THR A 102 7.30 4.60 4.21
N ARG A 103 6.43 5.60 4.37
CA ARG A 103 6.63 6.90 3.73
C ARG A 103 7.93 7.59 4.18
N GLY A 104 8.31 7.49 5.45
CA GLY A 104 9.43 8.27 5.98
C GLY A 104 9.17 9.77 5.81
N ASP A 105 10.15 10.50 5.26
CA ASP A 105 10.01 11.91 4.88
C ASP A 105 9.34 12.12 3.50
N GLY A 106 9.13 11.03 2.76
CA GLY A 106 8.53 11.01 1.42
C GLY A 106 9.55 10.86 0.28
N THR A 107 10.84 10.81 0.59
CA THR A 107 11.93 10.66 -0.38
C THR A 107 12.92 9.56 0.01
N ASP A 108 13.44 9.55 1.25
CA ASP A 108 14.58 8.71 1.68
C ASP A 108 14.38 7.97 3.03
#